data_AF-A0A514JRN8-F1
#
_entry.id   AF-A0A514JRN8-F1
#
_cell.length_a   1.000
_cell.length_b   1.000
_cell.length_c   1.000
_cell.angle_alpha   90.00
_cell.angle_beta   90.00
_cell.angle_gamma   90.00
#
_symmetry.space_group_name_H-M   'P 1'
#
loop_
_entity.id
_entity.type
_entity.pdbx_description
1 polymer ?
#
loop_
_entity_poly.entity_id
_entity_poly.type
_entity_poly.pdbx_seq_one_letter_code
_entity_poly.pdbx_strand_id
1 'polypeptide(L)'
;MTVAPGDTATTGLTVRNDSDIVEAYSLEVVGDCASWTTVEPARISLYPGTSETVTLRLAPPRSPEVRAGAKPLGVRVLPTEHPESVRVLETTVHVGEFRELHTELVPRRRRGWLRGRYRLAVRNQGNAPVEVGFTAGQAGEELGFAFTPAERKLEPGESAEIGLRVRTGKPVWFGAPVVWPFTVDATESGDREESRPDEPAVRAPLDAEFVQIPVFPRWLLVVLAALLALLLAWLMLVRPAVRSAAKEAATEAVQPRPTPAGEEGAGGQSPDGGKGTGDRPGGQGTGAPSGSGGDGTSADGSAGGGRQSSETIDVQTSAGETKTGTYRVPEGSVFGVTDVVVANFQGDEGLLTITFGDRKVTTIALETFRNQDYHWVTPIKIPENDTVTVEVTCEKPGTPASGRQAQGCHEVLNVSGVLSRVAQ
;
A
#
# COMPACT_ATOMS: atom_id res chain seq x y z
N MET A 1 10.37 15.35 43.11
CA MET A 1 10.86 13.94 43.19
C MET A 1 11.03 13.38 41.78
N THR A 2 11.76 12.29 41.58
CA THR A 2 12.03 11.74 40.23
C THR A 2 11.62 10.27 40.14
N VAL A 3 11.03 9.87 39.02
CA VAL A 3 10.63 8.49 38.73
C VAL A 3 10.90 8.16 37.27
N ALA A 4 11.51 7.01 37.00
CA ALA A 4 11.72 6.53 35.65
C ALA A 4 10.47 5.82 35.11
N PRO A 5 10.13 5.95 33.83
CA PRO A 5 9.02 5.22 33.22
C PRO A 5 9.21 3.70 33.29
N GLY A 6 8.20 2.99 33.79
CA GLY A 6 8.24 1.56 34.08
C GLY A 6 8.68 1.20 35.50
N ASP A 7 9.29 2.14 36.22
CA ASP A 7 9.70 1.96 37.62
C ASP A 7 8.64 2.47 38.60
N THR A 8 8.88 2.25 39.90
CA THR A 8 8.03 2.74 40.97
C THR A 8 8.80 3.67 41.91
N ALA A 9 8.17 4.76 42.34
CA ALA A 9 8.67 5.64 43.40
C ALA A 9 7.60 5.80 44.50
N THR A 10 8.02 6.11 45.73
CA THR A 10 7.10 6.37 46.85
C THR A 10 7.44 7.68 47.55
N THR A 11 6.41 8.35 48.08
CA THR A 11 6.57 9.53 48.94
C THR A 11 5.46 9.57 50.00
N GLY A 12 5.69 10.29 51.10
CA GLY A 12 4.75 10.37 52.22
C GLY A 12 3.99 11.69 52.23
N LEU A 13 2.71 11.63 52.60
CA LEU A 13 1.87 12.79 52.87
C LEU A 13 1.36 12.70 54.31
N THR A 14 1.69 13.68 55.15
CA THR A 14 1.21 13.75 56.53
C THR A 14 -0.04 14.63 56.60
N VAL A 15 -1.13 14.09 57.14
CA VAL A 15 -2.38 14.80 57.42
C VAL A 15 -2.52 14.96 58.93
N ARG A 16 -2.89 16.16 59.38
CA ARG A 16 -3.13 16.47 60.79
C ARG A 16 -4.55 16.99 60.98
N ASN A 17 -5.24 16.48 62.00
CA ASN A 17 -6.55 17.00 62.41
C ASN A 17 -6.38 18.14 63.42
N ASP A 18 -6.64 19.37 62.99
CA ASP A 18 -6.60 20.58 63.82
C ASP A 18 -7.98 20.98 64.39
N SER A 19 -9.02 20.18 64.16
CA SER A 19 -10.35 20.38 64.75
C SER A 19 -10.44 19.83 66.17
N ASP A 20 -11.55 20.13 66.84
CA ASP A 20 -11.88 19.66 68.19
C ASP A 20 -12.71 18.37 68.21
N ILE A 21 -13.07 17.84 67.03
CA ILE A 21 -13.80 16.57 66.87
C ILE A 21 -13.01 15.53 66.06
N VAL A 22 -13.44 14.27 66.09
CA VAL A 22 -12.89 13.23 65.23
C VAL A 22 -13.32 13.53 63.78
N GLU A 23 -12.36 13.47 62.86
CA GLU A 23 -12.58 13.79 61.45
C GLU A 23 -12.05 12.65 60.56
N ALA A 24 -12.81 12.33 59.52
CA ALA A 24 -12.42 11.34 58.52
C ALA A 24 -12.01 12.05 57.23
N TYR A 25 -10.80 11.76 56.75
CA TYR A 25 -10.27 12.34 55.53
C TYR A 25 -10.25 11.31 54.41
N SER A 26 -10.81 11.65 53.25
CA SER A 26 -10.63 10.91 52.00
C SER A 26 -9.56 11.59 51.16
N LEU A 27 -8.65 10.80 50.60
CA LEU A 27 -7.55 11.32 49.78
C LEU A 27 -7.71 10.86 48.35
N GLU A 28 -7.61 11.80 47.43
CA GLU A 28 -7.75 11.57 45.99
C GLU A 28 -6.59 12.22 45.24
N VAL A 29 -5.93 11.46 44.37
CA VAL A 29 -4.90 12.02 43.49
C VAL A 29 -5.59 12.68 42.29
N VAL A 30 -5.16 13.90 41.96
CA VAL A 30 -5.71 14.72 40.89
C VAL A 30 -4.60 15.27 39.99
N GLY A 31 -4.96 15.62 38.75
CA GLY A 31 -4.03 16.13 37.74
C GLY A 31 -3.34 15.04 36.92
N ASP A 32 -2.27 15.43 36.22
CA ASP A 32 -1.56 14.60 35.22
C ASP A 32 -1.00 13.28 35.77
N CYS A 33 -0.82 13.20 37.09
CA CYS A 33 -0.25 12.03 37.76
C CYS A 33 -1.31 11.01 38.21
N ALA A 34 -2.59 11.35 38.17
CA ALA A 34 -3.66 10.57 38.79
C ALA A 34 -3.79 9.15 38.22
N SER A 35 -3.62 8.99 36.90
CA SER A 35 -3.77 7.68 36.22
C SER A 35 -2.70 6.65 36.61
N TRP A 36 -1.59 7.07 37.21
CA TRP A 36 -0.45 6.21 37.53
C TRP A 36 0.07 6.40 38.97
N THR A 37 -0.74 7.03 39.83
CA THR A 37 -0.41 7.23 41.25
C THR A 37 -1.53 6.68 42.13
N THR A 38 -1.16 5.93 43.15
CA THR A 38 -2.09 5.43 44.17
C THR A 38 -1.76 6.02 45.54
N VAL A 39 -2.79 6.20 46.38
CA VAL A 39 -2.66 6.68 47.76
C VAL A 39 -3.15 5.60 48.71
N GLU A 40 -2.31 5.22 49.67
CA GLU A 40 -2.59 4.15 50.63
C GLU A 40 -2.18 4.56 52.05
N PRO A 41 -3.11 4.53 53.04
CA PRO A 41 -4.55 4.34 52.88
C PRO A 41 -5.24 5.54 52.20
N ALA A 42 -6.29 5.28 51.40
CA ALA A 42 -7.07 6.33 50.73
C ALA A 42 -8.09 7.03 51.65
N ARG A 43 -8.34 6.47 52.84
CA ARG A 43 -9.18 7.07 53.88
C ARG A 43 -8.54 6.84 55.23
N ILE A 44 -8.47 7.89 56.04
CA ILE A 44 -7.95 7.87 57.42
C ILE A 44 -8.95 8.53 58.36
N SER A 45 -8.93 8.15 59.63
CA SER A 45 -9.78 8.73 60.68
C SER A 45 -8.89 9.21 61.81
N LEU A 46 -8.91 10.51 62.07
CA LEU A 46 -7.97 11.16 63.00
C LEU A 46 -8.71 11.78 64.18
N TYR A 47 -8.20 11.53 65.39
CA TYR A 47 -8.64 12.23 66.59
C TYR A 47 -8.10 13.68 66.61
N PRO A 48 -8.74 14.58 67.37
CA PRO A 48 -8.25 15.95 67.58
C PRO A 48 -6.76 16.00 67.93
N GLY A 49 -5.99 16.81 67.21
CA GLY A 49 -4.56 17.02 67.44
C GLY A 49 -3.64 15.88 66.97
N THR A 50 -4.18 14.80 66.39
CA THR A 50 -3.38 13.67 65.90
C THR A 50 -2.99 13.84 64.43
N SER A 51 -1.98 13.09 63.97
CA SER A 51 -1.54 13.08 62.58
C SER A 51 -1.26 11.66 62.10
N GLU A 52 -1.49 11.42 60.82
CA GLU A 52 -1.15 10.15 60.16
C GLU A 52 -0.47 10.43 58.82
N THR A 53 0.47 9.58 58.44
CA THR A 53 1.18 9.68 57.17
C THR A 53 0.69 8.61 56.22
N VAL A 54 0.17 9.03 55.07
CA VAL A 54 -0.22 8.12 53.98
C VAL A 54 0.92 8.01 52.97
N THR A 55 0.98 6.89 52.27
CA THR A 55 1.98 6.63 51.23
C THR A 55 1.38 6.88 49.85
N LEU A 56 2.05 7.71 49.06
CA LEU A 56 1.80 7.92 47.65
C LEU A 56 2.75 7.03 46.85
N ARG A 57 2.20 6.11 46.05
CA ARG A 57 2.98 5.22 45.18
C ARG A 57 2.78 5.63 43.73
N LEU A 58 3.88 5.95 43.06
CA LEU A 58 3.91 6.42 41.68
C LEU A 58 4.50 5.32 40.80
N ALA A 59 3.79 4.94 39.74
CA ALA A 59 4.21 3.90 38.81
C ALA A 59 3.86 4.32 37.37
N PRO A 60 4.53 5.35 36.81
CA PRO A 60 4.27 5.78 35.44
C PRO A 60 4.57 4.62 34.46
N PRO A 61 3.63 4.24 33.58
CA PRO A 61 3.88 3.19 32.60
C PRO A 61 5.02 3.59 31.66
N ARG A 62 5.76 2.59 31.17
CA ARG A 62 6.74 2.78 30.09
C ARG A 62 5.99 2.94 28.76
N SER A 63 5.46 4.14 28.53
CA SER A 63 4.61 4.48 27.38
C SER A 63 4.93 5.88 26.87
N PRO A 64 4.88 6.12 25.53
CA PRO A 64 5.03 7.46 24.95
C PRO A 64 3.95 8.46 25.39
N GLU A 65 2.85 7.98 25.96
CA GLU A 65 1.76 8.80 26.49
C GLU A 65 2.20 9.61 27.72
N VAL A 66 3.09 9.06 28.55
CA VAL A 66 3.62 9.72 29.75
C VAL A 66 4.90 10.47 29.39
N ARG A 67 4.73 11.68 28.85
CA ARG A 67 5.82 12.58 28.45
C ARG A 67 6.83 12.81 29.59
N ALA A 68 8.11 12.80 29.23
CA ALA A 68 9.19 13.15 30.15
C ALA A 68 9.10 14.61 30.63
N GLY A 69 9.71 14.89 31.78
CA GLY A 69 9.77 16.23 32.36
C GLY A 69 8.92 16.42 33.61
N ALA A 70 8.70 17.68 33.98
CA ALA A 70 7.96 18.05 35.19
C ALA A 70 6.45 17.84 35.00
N LYS A 71 5.84 17.09 35.92
CA LYS A 71 4.41 16.82 36.01
C LYS A 71 3.86 17.24 37.37
N PRO A 72 2.78 18.05 37.42
CA PRO A 72 2.16 18.40 38.69
C PRO A 72 1.44 17.18 39.27
N LEU A 73 1.73 16.89 40.54
CA LEU A 73 1.01 15.93 41.37
C LEU A 73 0.15 16.72 42.35
N GLY A 74 -1.17 16.62 42.20
CA GLY A 74 -2.13 17.13 43.16
C GLY A 74 -2.67 16.00 44.03
N VAL A 75 -2.74 16.22 45.33
CA VAL A 75 -3.47 15.34 46.26
C VAL A 75 -4.54 16.15 46.97
N ARG A 76 -5.79 15.82 46.68
CA ARG A 76 -6.96 16.44 47.29
C ARG A 76 -7.30 15.68 48.57
N VAL A 77 -7.35 16.41 49.68
CA VAL A 77 -7.75 15.92 51.00
C VAL A 77 -9.15 16.45 51.29
N LEU A 78 -10.11 15.54 51.41
CA LEU A 78 -11.53 15.83 51.63
C LEU A 78 -11.92 15.42 53.06
N PRO A 79 -12.13 16.39 53.98
CA PRO A 79 -12.74 16.13 55.27
C PRO A 79 -14.21 15.71 55.10
N THR A 80 -14.74 14.88 56.00
CA THR A 80 -16.11 14.36 55.92
C THR A 80 -17.07 15.23 56.74
N GLU A 81 -16.67 15.64 57.93
CA GLU A 81 -17.49 16.47 58.83
C GLU A 81 -17.45 17.96 58.44
N HIS A 82 -16.34 18.42 57.85
CA HIS A 82 -16.17 19.79 57.34
C HIS A 82 -15.86 19.86 55.83
N PRO A 83 -16.84 19.58 54.94
CA PRO A 83 -16.63 19.55 53.49
C PRO A 83 -16.14 20.88 52.87
N GLU A 84 -16.34 22.01 53.54
CA GLU A 84 -15.84 23.33 53.13
C GLU A 84 -14.32 23.49 53.34
N SER A 85 -13.71 22.61 54.13
CA SER A 85 -12.29 22.68 54.52
C SER A 85 -11.36 21.85 53.60
N VAL A 86 -11.78 21.55 52.38
CA VAL A 86 -10.97 20.82 51.38
C VAL A 86 -9.63 21.52 51.12
N ARG A 87 -8.56 20.72 51.00
CA ARG A 87 -7.23 21.19 50.64
C ARG A 87 -6.66 20.36 49.51
N VAL A 88 -5.92 21.00 48.61
CA VAL A 88 -5.16 20.34 47.55
C VAL A 88 -3.70 20.66 47.77
N LEU A 89 -2.90 19.63 47.99
CA LEU A 89 -1.45 19.76 48.05
C LEU A 89 -0.88 19.51 46.66
N GLU A 90 -0.01 20.40 46.22
CA GLU A 90 0.63 20.32 44.92
C GLU A 90 2.13 20.12 45.09
N THR A 91 2.69 19.21 44.31
CA THR A 91 4.14 19.00 44.21
C THR A 91 4.51 18.61 42.79
N THR A 92 5.81 18.55 42.49
CA THR A 92 6.31 18.26 41.14
C THR A 92 6.99 16.89 41.09
N VAL A 93 6.54 16.08 40.14
CA VAL A 93 7.15 14.81 39.75
C VAL A 93 7.97 15.02 38.49
N HIS A 94 9.24 14.64 38.51
CA HIS A 94 10.09 14.61 37.33
C HIS A 94 10.06 13.20 36.75
N VAL A 95 9.40 13.04 35.61
CA VAL A 95 9.37 11.78 34.87
C VAL A 95 10.64 11.71 34.01
N GLY A 96 11.42 10.64 34.17
CA GLY A 96 12.63 10.41 33.40
C GLY A 96 12.36 10.19 31.91
N GLU A 97 13.38 10.40 31.09
CA GLU A 97 13.33 10.12 29.66
C GLU A 97 13.62 8.63 29.40
N PHE A 98 12.88 8.03 28.47
CA PHE A 98 13.28 6.80 27.81
C PHE A 98 13.16 6.98 26.29
N ARG A 99 14.14 6.44 25.57
CA ARG A 99 14.25 6.51 24.13
C ARG A 99 14.02 5.13 23.55
N GLU A 100 13.12 5.04 22.58
CA GLU A 100 12.84 3.80 21.85
C GLU A 100 12.36 4.17 20.44
N LEU A 101 13.09 3.73 19.42
CA LEU A 101 12.74 3.97 18.03
C LEU A 101 12.45 2.64 17.36
N HIS A 102 11.33 2.59 16.64
CA HIS A 102 10.98 1.46 15.80
C HIS A 102 11.07 1.86 14.33
N THR A 103 11.73 1.03 13.53
CA THR A 103 11.99 1.31 12.11
C THR A 103 11.64 0.13 11.23
N GLU A 104 11.06 0.41 10.07
CA GLU A 104 10.69 -0.60 9.09
C GLU A 104 10.96 -0.09 7.67
N LEU A 105 11.56 -0.92 6.82
CA LEU A 105 11.89 -0.58 5.44
C LEU A 105 11.09 -1.43 4.45
N VAL A 106 10.28 -0.75 3.63
CA VAL A 106 9.39 -1.41 2.66
C VAL A 106 9.58 -0.82 1.25
N PRO A 107 9.76 -1.66 0.21
CA PRO A 107 9.97 -3.12 0.26
C PRO A 107 11.42 -3.47 0.59
N ARG A 108 11.72 -4.64 1.18
CA ARG A 108 13.11 -5.06 1.44
C ARG A 108 13.91 -5.38 0.17
N ARG A 109 13.24 -5.70 -0.93
CA ARG A 109 13.87 -6.00 -2.22
C ARG A 109 13.15 -5.28 -3.34
N ARG A 110 13.88 -4.58 -4.21
CA ARG A 110 13.28 -3.89 -5.36
C ARG A 110 14.08 -4.08 -6.63
N ARG A 111 13.38 -4.36 -7.73
CA ARG A 111 13.96 -4.49 -9.08
C ARG A 111 13.89 -3.17 -9.83
N GLY A 112 14.95 -2.83 -10.57
CA GLY A 112 14.97 -1.64 -11.42
C GLY A 112 16.20 -1.56 -12.31
N TRP A 113 16.11 -0.79 -13.38
CA TRP A 113 17.20 -0.53 -14.33
C TRP A 113 18.32 0.36 -13.77
N LEU A 114 17.99 1.49 -13.16
CA LEU A 114 18.96 2.46 -12.63
C LEU A 114 18.59 3.02 -11.25
N ARG A 115 17.31 2.96 -10.87
CA ARG A 115 16.79 3.59 -9.65
C ARG A 115 15.80 2.66 -8.95
N GLY A 116 15.86 2.64 -7.63
CA GLY A 116 14.88 2.05 -6.72
C GLY A 116 14.34 3.12 -5.76
N ARG A 117 13.07 3.00 -5.38
CA ARG A 117 12.49 3.82 -4.30
C ARG A 117 12.02 2.91 -3.18
N TYR A 118 12.28 3.30 -1.95
CA TYR A 118 11.94 2.60 -0.73
C TYR A 118 11.24 3.59 0.19
N ARG A 119 10.48 3.06 1.15
CA ARG A 119 9.87 3.83 2.22
C ARG A 119 10.39 3.29 3.55
N LEU A 120 10.98 4.17 4.33
CA LEU A 120 11.41 3.90 5.69
C LEU A 120 10.34 4.49 6.62
N ALA A 121 9.59 3.65 7.30
CA ALA A 121 8.70 4.05 8.38
C ALA A 121 9.50 4.12 9.67
N VAL A 122 9.42 5.25 10.38
CA VAL A 122 10.06 5.43 11.69
C VAL A 122 9.02 5.90 12.70
N ARG A 123 9.01 5.28 13.87
CA ARG A 123 8.11 5.60 14.97
C ARG A 123 8.89 5.85 16.25
N ASN A 124 8.59 6.96 16.91
CA ASN A 124 9.08 7.24 18.26
C ASN A 124 8.18 6.54 19.29
N GLN A 125 8.68 5.47 19.91
CA GLN A 125 8.03 4.76 21.01
C GLN A 125 8.51 5.24 22.38
N GLY A 126 9.52 6.12 22.42
CA GLY A 126 9.98 6.81 23.62
C GLY A 126 9.01 7.90 24.09
N ASN A 127 9.25 8.44 25.28
CA ASN A 127 8.45 9.52 25.87
C ASN A 127 9.06 10.92 25.75
N ALA A 128 10.18 11.06 25.04
CA ALA A 128 10.84 12.33 24.74
C ALA A 128 10.88 12.58 23.21
N PRO A 129 10.78 13.85 22.75
CA PRO A 129 10.99 14.18 21.34
C PRO A 129 12.39 13.79 20.88
N VAL A 130 12.48 13.30 19.65
CA VAL A 130 13.75 12.83 19.07
C VAL A 130 13.89 13.35 17.65
N GLU A 131 15.09 13.84 17.32
CA GLU A 131 15.44 14.19 15.95
C GLU A 131 16.20 13.02 15.34
N VAL A 132 15.70 12.48 14.22
CA VAL A 132 16.24 11.28 13.60
C VAL A 132 16.86 11.62 12.25
N GLY A 133 18.12 11.23 12.08
CA GLY A 133 18.84 11.25 10.81
C GLY A 133 18.97 9.85 10.21
N PHE A 134 19.04 9.80 8.89
CA PHE A 134 19.06 8.54 8.14
C PHE A 134 20.35 8.37 7.37
N THR A 135 20.98 7.22 7.53
CA THR A 135 22.19 6.84 6.79
C THR A 135 21.97 5.51 6.10
N ALA A 136 22.64 5.32 4.97
CA ALA A 136 22.63 4.06 4.24
C ALA A 136 24.06 3.63 3.99
N GLY A 137 24.33 2.34 4.16
CA GLY A 137 25.64 1.72 3.98
C GLY A 137 25.62 0.66 2.90
N GLN A 138 26.68 0.57 2.12
CA GLN A 138 26.98 -0.57 1.26
C GLN A 138 28.46 -0.89 1.38
N ALA A 139 28.83 -2.17 1.25
CA ALA A 139 30.22 -2.61 1.27
C ALA A 139 31.09 -2.03 0.12
N GLY A 140 30.47 -1.50 -0.93
CA GLY A 140 31.09 -0.84 -2.07
C GLY A 140 30.41 0.50 -2.40
N GLU A 141 30.88 1.18 -3.45
CA GLU A 141 30.47 2.56 -3.80
C GLU A 141 29.54 2.65 -5.02
N GLU A 142 28.90 1.53 -5.40
CA GLU A 142 28.13 1.46 -6.64
C GLU A 142 26.73 2.09 -6.54
N LEU A 143 26.20 2.21 -5.31
CA LEU A 143 24.90 2.81 -5.03
C LEU A 143 25.04 4.23 -4.46
N GLY A 144 24.23 5.14 -4.99
CA GLY A 144 23.95 6.42 -4.39
C GLY A 144 22.61 6.41 -3.66
N PHE A 145 22.57 7.00 -2.47
CA PHE A 145 21.41 7.07 -1.61
C PHE A 145 20.95 8.53 -1.45
N ALA A 146 19.64 8.75 -1.38
CA ALA A 146 19.07 10.04 -1.06
C ALA A 146 17.79 9.86 -0.25
N PHE A 147 17.76 10.43 0.95
CA PHE A 147 16.60 10.46 1.83
C PHE A 147 15.79 11.75 1.62
N THR A 148 14.48 11.67 1.79
CA THR A 148 13.59 12.83 1.71
C THR A 148 12.46 12.67 2.72
N PRO A 149 12.41 13.48 3.79
CA PRO A 149 13.46 14.42 4.23
C PRO A 149 14.74 13.69 4.72
N ALA A 150 15.85 14.41 4.86
CA ALA A 150 17.13 13.84 5.33
C ALA A 150 17.15 13.63 6.86
N GLU A 151 16.42 14.47 7.57
CA GLU A 151 16.23 14.42 9.02
C GLU A 151 14.77 14.70 9.34
N ARG A 152 14.28 14.16 10.45
CA ARG A 152 12.90 14.37 10.90
C ARG A 152 12.85 14.37 12.43
N LYS A 153 12.31 15.45 12.99
CA LYS A 153 11.87 15.48 14.38
C LYS A 153 10.56 14.71 14.55
N LEU A 154 10.51 13.84 15.55
CA LEU A 154 9.36 13.04 15.93
C LEU A 154 9.00 13.29 17.40
N GLU A 155 7.75 13.68 17.62
CA GLU A 155 7.17 13.71 18.96
C GLU A 155 6.95 12.29 19.50
N PRO A 156 6.90 12.09 20.83
CA PRO A 156 6.53 10.81 21.44
C PRO A 156 5.22 10.25 20.87
N GLY A 157 5.29 9.02 20.38
CA GLY A 157 4.18 8.33 19.72
C GLY A 157 4.02 8.65 18.23
N GLU A 158 4.70 9.68 17.70
CA GLU A 158 4.61 10.07 16.29
C GLU A 158 5.29 9.03 15.39
N SER A 159 4.71 8.85 14.21
CA SER A 159 5.28 8.04 13.13
C SER A 159 5.43 8.89 11.87
N ALA A 160 6.52 8.70 11.13
CA ALA A 160 6.75 9.36 9.84
C ALA A 160 7.26 8.36 8.80
N GLU A 161 6.87 8.60 7.54
CA GLU A 161 7.42 7.90 6.38
C GLU A 161 8.50 8.76 5.71
N ILE A 162 9.65 8.16 5.45
CA ILE A 162 10.79 8.79 4.79
C ILE A 162 11.04 8.10 3.47
N GLY A 163 11.11 8.88 2.40
CA GLY A 163 11.42 8.36 1.07
C GLY A 163 12.91 8.09 0.93
N LEU A 164 13.30 6.87 0.61
CA LEU A 164 14.68 6.50 0.27
C LEU A 164 14.78 6.22 -1.24
N ARG A 165 15.60 6.99 -1.94
CA ARG A 165 15.95 6.75 -3.34
C ARG A 165 17.33 6.14 -3.43
N VAL A 166 17.39 4.98 -4.08
CA VAL A 166 18.61 4.25 -4.38
C VAL A 166 18.88 4.38 -5.88
N ARG A 167 20.12 4.65 -6.29
CA ARG A 167 20.51 4.75 -7.70
C ARG A 167 21.84 4.04 -7.96
N THR A 168 21.96 3.34 -9.07
CA THR A 168 23.25 2.82 -9.54
C THR A 168 23.96 3.85 -10.42
N GLY A 169 25.30 3.84 -10.42
CA GLY A 169 26.08 4.74 -11.27
C GLY A 169 26.11 4.36 -12.76
N LYS A 170 25.97 3.07 -13.08
CA LYS A 170 26.06 2.53 -14.46
C LYS A 170 24.88 1.59 -14.76
N PRO A 171 24.25 1.67 -15.95
CA PRO A 171 23.24 0.70 -16.34
C PRO A 171 23.86 -0.65 -16.73
N VAL A 172 23.14 -1.75 -16.48
CA VAL A 172 23.47 -3.07 -17.01
C VAL A 172 22.76 -3.20 -18.36
N TRP A 173 23.51 -3.28 -19.47
CA TRP A 173 22.91 -3.30 -20.81
C TRP A 173 22.34 -4.66 -21.19
N PHE A 174 23.10 -5.72 -20.91
CA PHE A 174 22.76 -7.11 -21.24
C PHE A 174 23.26 -8.04 -20.13
N GLY A 175 22.64 -9.21 -19.96
CA GLY A 175 23.12 -10.24 -19.04
C GLY A 175 22.12 -10.62 -17.95
N ALA A 176 22.62 -11.19 -16.86
CA ALA A 176 21.83 -11.56 -15.70
C ALA A 176 21.59 -10.32 -14.79
N PRO A 177 20.48 -10.29 -14.02
CA PRO A 177 20.28 -9.26 -13.00
C PRO A 177 21.40 -9.25 -11.96
N VAL A 178 21.86 -8.07 -11.56
CA VAL A 178 22.89 -7.88 -10.51
C VAL A 178 22.20 -7.48 -9.21
N VAL A 179 22.57 -8.09 -8.08
CA VAL A 179 21.98 -7.80 -6.77
C VAL A 179 22.94 -6.92 -5.97
N TRP A 180 22.43 -5.81 -5.45
CA TRP A 180 23.17 -4.86 -4.63
C TRP A 180 22.55 -4.81 -3.22
N PRO A 181 23.14 -5.51 -2.24
CA PRO A 181 22.71 -5.42 -0.84
C PRO A 181 23.18 -4.11 -0.20
N PHE A 182 22.34 -3.52 0.65
CA PHE A 182 22.65 -2.31 1.42
C PHE A 182 21.92 -2.32 2.75
N THR A 183 22.45 -1.57 3.72
CA THR A 183 21.84 -1.35 5.04
C THR A 183 21.28 0.06 5.14
N VAL A 184 20.27 0.22 6.00
CA VAL A 184 19.73 1.52 6.38
C VAL A 184 19.70 1.63 7.89
N ASP A 185 20.22 2.73 8.40
CA ASP A 185 20.30 3.04 9.82
C ASP A 185 19.56 4.35 10.12
N ALA A 186 18.93 4.39 11.28
CA ALA A 186 18.24 5.56 11.82
C ALA A 186 18.89 5.95 13.16
N THR A 187 19.67 7.02 13.14
CA THR A 187 20.42 7.53 14.28
C THR A 187 19.77 8.80 14.80
N GLU A 188 19.87 9.07 16.11
CA GLU A 188 19.43 10.37 16.63
C GLU A 188 20.41 11.44 16.15
N SER A 189 19.91 12.44 15.44
CA SER A 189 20.66 13.64 15.05
C SER A 189 20.77 14.54 16.29
N GLY A 190 21.71 14.23 17.18
CA GLY A 190 21.90 14.97 18.43
C GLY A 190 23.18 14.63 19.17
N ASP A 191 23.59 13.36 19.16
CA ASP A 191 24.75 12.87 19.93
C ASP A 191 25.96 12.58 19.01
N ARG A 192 26.32 13.54 18.15
CA ARG A 192 27.60 13.47 17.42
C ARG A 192 28.80 13.90 18.27
N GLU A 193 28.55 14.38 19.49
CA GLU A 193 29.53 14.63 20.54
C GLU A 193 29.02 13.95 21.83
N GLU A 194 29.86 13.11 22.44
CA GLU A 194 29.55 12.23 23.60
C GLU A 194 28.73 10.96 23.32
N SER A 195 29.20 10.13 22.38
CA SER A 195 29.01 8.69 22.53
C SER A 195 29.68 8.22 23.84
N ARG A 196 28.88 7.98 24.89
CA ARG A 196 29.30 7.19 26.04
C ARG A 196 29.77 5.83 25.51
N PRO A 197 30.99 5.35 25.78
CA PRO A 197 31.57 4.17 25.11
C PRO A 197 30.86 2.82 25.32
N ASP A 198 29.83 2.74 26.18
CA ASP A 198 29.35 1.45 26.73
C ASP A 198 27.84 1.19 26.61
N GLU A 199 27.08 1.97 25.84
CA GLU A 199 25.71 1.56 25.48
C GLU A 199 25.66 1.22 23.98
N PRO A 200 25.54 -0.06 23.60
CA PRO A 200 25.32 -0.41 22.21
C PRO A 200 23.99 0.24 21.81
N ALA A 201 24.04 1.19 20.87
CA ALA A 201 22.84 1.71 20.25
C ALA A 201 22.02 0.49 19.77
N VAL A 202 20.92 0.21 20.49
CA VAL A 202 20.06 -0.96 20.30
C VAL A 202 19.25 -0.76 19.02
N ARG A 203 19.92 -0.73 17.88
CA ARG A 203 19.30 -0.52 16.57
C ARG A 203 20.00 -1.43 15.59
N ALA A 204 19.35 -2.55 15.29
CA ALA A 204 19.83 -3.43 14.24
C ALA A 204 19.69 -2.69 12.89
N PRO A 205 20.75 -2.63 12.07
CA PRO A 205 20.66 -2.09 10.72
C PRO A 205 19.60 -2.85 9.91
N LEU A 206 18.81 -2.11 9.12
CA LEU A 206 17.80 -2.71 8.26
C LEU A 206 18.42 -3.15 6.93
N ASP A 207 18.48 -4.47 6.70
CA ASP A 207 19.00 -5.02 5.44
C ASP A 207 17.96 -4.95 4.31
N ALA A 208 18.41 -4.47 3.15
CA ALA A 208 17.66 -4.43 1.91
C ALA A 208 18.52 -4.67 0.65
N GLU A 209 17.85 -4.89 -0.48
CA GLU A 209 18.49 -5.23 -1.76
C GLU A 209 17.89 -4.46 -2.94
N PHE A 210 18.77 -3.87 -3.75
CA PHE A 210 18.41 -3.36 -5.07
C PHE A 210 18.87 -4.34 -6.16
N VAL A 211 17.91 -4.90 -6.91
CA VAL A 211 18.18 -5.82 -8.01
C VAL A 211 18.18 -5.04 -9.33
N GLN A 212 19.36 -4.86 -9.90
CA GLN A 212 19.54 -4.20 -11.16
C GLN A 212 19.20 -5.13 -12.33
N ILE A 213 18.14 -4.83 -13.07
CA ILE A 213 17.75 -5.59 -14.27
C ILE A 213 18.43 -5.03 -15.53
N PRO A 214 18.78 -5.90 -16.50
CA PRO A 214 19.35 -5.46 -17.76
C PRO A 214 18.34 -4.63 -18.58
N VAL A 215 18.82 -3.62 -19.32
CA VAL A 215 17.97 -2.75 -20.15
C VAL A 215 17.44 -3.50 -21.38
N PHE A 216 18.27 -4.34 -22.01
CA PHE A 216 17.89 -5.08 -23.21
C PHE A 216 18.05 -6.59 -23.02
N PRO A 217 17.11 -7.39 -23.54
CA PRO A 217 17.24 -8.84 -23.52
C PRO A 217 18.26 -9.30 -24.57
N ARG A 218 18.98 -10.40 -24.29
CA ARG A 218 20.07 -10.89 -25.17
C ARG A 218 19.58 -11.29 -26.58
N TRP A 219 18.33 -11.73 -26.72
CA TRP A 219 17.76 -12.10 -28.02
C TRP A 219 17.67 -10.92 -29.00
N LEU A 220 17.62 -9.69 -28.49
CA LEU A 220 17.61 -8.49 -29.34
C LEU A 220 18.89 -8.38 -30.16
N LEU A 221 20.04 -8.81 -29.60
CA LEU A 221 21.30 -8.86 -30.35
C LEU A 221 21.25 -9.88 -31.48
N VAL A 222 20.57 -11.01 -31.28
CA VAL A 222 20.38 -12.04 -32.31
C VAL A 222 19.49 -11.52 -33.44
N VAL A 223 18.38 -10.85 -33.10
CA VAL A 223 17.50 -10.22 -34.10
C VAL A 223 18.21 -9.12 -34.86
N LEU A 224 18.98 -8.27 -34.18
CA LEU A 224 19.76 -7.21 -34.82
C LEU A 224 20.82 -7.79 -35.77
N ALA A 225 21.50 -8.87 -35.37
CA ALA A 225 22.44 -9.57 -36.23
C ALA A 225 21.75 -10.20 -37.46
N ALA A 226 20.57 -10.80 -37.28
CA ALA A 226 19.79 -11.37 -38.39
C ALA A 226 19.30 -10.29 -39.38
N LEU A 227 18.81 -9.15 -38.88
CA LEU A 227 18.42 -8.01 -39.70
C LEU A 227 19.63 -7.44 -40.46
N LEU A 228 20.78 -7.34 -39.82
CA LEU A 228 22.02 -6.90 -40.47
C LEU A 228 22.46 -7.88 -41.56
N ALA A 229 22.36 -9.20 -41.31
CA ALA A 229 22.67 -10.22 -42.31
C ALA A 229 21.70 -10.16 -43.51
N LEU A 230 20.40 -10.00 -43.27
CA LEU A 230 19.39 -9.80 -44.32
C LEU A 230 19.67 -8.53 -45.14
N LEU A 231 20.04 -7.43 -44.47
CA LEU A 231 20.40 -6.18 -45.13
C LEU A 231 21.64 -6.34 -46.02
N LEU A 232 22.68 -7.02 -45.54
CA LEU A 232 23.88 -7.32 -46.31
C LEU A 232 23.60 -8.26 -47.48
N ALA A 233 22.77 -9.30 -47.28
CA ALA A 233 22.34 -10.19 -48.35
C ALA A 233 21.55 -9.44 -49.43
N TRP A 234 20.63 -8.54 -49.04
CA TRP A 234 19.92 -7.68 -49.98
C TRP A 234 20.87 -6.77 -50.78
N LEU A 235 21.83 -6.12 -50.10
CA LEU A 235 22.81 -5.23 -50.74
C LEU A 235 23.77 -5.95 -51.69
N MET A 236 24.21 -7.17 -51.35
CA MET A 236 25.21 -7.91 -52.12
C MET A 236 24.62 -8.83 -53.19
N LEU A 237 23.48 -9.49 -52.94
CA LEU A 237 22.90 -10.45 -53.89
C LEU A 237 21.77 -9.80 -54.70
N VAL A 238 20.84 -9.11 -54.05
CA VAL A 238 19.61 -8.66 -54.69
C VAL A 238 19.80 -7.35 -55.45
N ARG A 239 20.51 -6.37 -54.87
CA ARG A 239 20.76 -5.07 -55.52
C ARG A 239 21.49 -5.17 -56.88
N PRO A 240 22.56 -5.97 -57.07
CA PRO A 240 23.19 -6.10 -58.39
C PRO A 240 22.33 -6.89 -59.40
N ALA A 241 21.54 -7.87 -58.94
CA ALA A 241 20.61 -8.60 -59.80
C ALA A 241 19.46 -7.69 -60.28
N VAL A 242 18.86 -6.90 -59.40
CA VAL A 242 17.80 -5.92 -59.74
C VAL A 242 18.35 -4.83 -60.67
N ARG A 243 19.60 -4.38 -60.48
CA ARG A 243 20.25 -3.43 -61.40
C ARG A 243 20.56 -4.03 -62.78
N SER A 244 20.86 -5.33 -62.87
CA SER A 244 21.10 -6.02 -64.15
C SER A 244 19.80 -6.27 -64.90
N ALA A 245 18.76 -6.76 -64.19
CA ALA A 245 17.42 -6.95 -64.75
C ALA A 245 16.78 -5.63 -65.23
N ALA A 246 16.98 -4.53 -64.48
CA ALA A 246 16.53 -3.20 -64.91
C ALA A 246 17.30 -2.66 -66.13
N LYS A 247 18.59 -3.02 -66.29
CA LYS A 247 19.38 -2.68 -67.49
C LYS A 247 18.98 -3.53 -68.70
N GLU A 248 18.74 -4.82 -68.51
CA GLU A 248 18.24 -5.71 -69.57
C GLU A 248 16.85 -5.28 -70.06
N ALA A 249 15.91 -5.00 -69.16
CA ALA A 249 14.59 -4.50 -69.54
C ALA A 249 14.64 -3.13 -70.26
N ALA A 250 15.59 -2.26 -69.90
CA ALA A 250 15.82 -1.00 -70.62
C ALA A 250 16.49 -1.19 -72.00
N THR A 251 17.21 -2.29 -72.21
CA THR A 251 17.87 -2.62 -73.49
C THR A 251 16.93 -3.38 -74.43
N GLU A 252 16.04 -4.22 -73.89
CA GLU A 252 15.01 -4.96 -74.64
C GLU A 252 13.91 -4.05 -75.20
N ALA A 253 13.62 -2.92 -74.53
CA ALA A 253 12.72 -1.88 -75.02
C ALA A 253 13.27 -1.08 -76.24
N VAL A 254 14.52 -1.31 -76.67
CA VAL A 254 15.19 -0.54 -77.75
C VAL A 254 15.40 -1.37 -79.03
N GLN A 255 14.91 -2.61 -79.12
CA GLN A 255 14.97 -3.36 -80.39
C GLN A 255 13.84 -2.94 -81.37
N PRO A 256 14.15 -2.69 -82.66
CA PRO A 256 13.17 -2.24 -83.64
C PRO A 256 12.26 -3.38 -84.08
N ARG A 257 10.96 -3.16 -83.98
CA ARG A 257 9.90 -4.09 -84.42
C ARG A 257 9.76 -4.02 -85.95
N PRO A 258 9.79 -5.15 -86.70
CA PRO A 258 9.52 -5.13 -88.13
C PRO A 258 8.02 -4.98 -88.40
N THR A 259 7.68 -4.07 -89.31
CA THR A 259 6.34 -3.85 -89.87
C THR A 259 5.92 -4.99 -90.80
N PRO A 260 4.66 -5.48 -90.68
CA PRO A 260 3.91 -5.99 -91.82
C PRO A 260 2.75 -5.06 -92.18
N ALA A 261 2.55 -4.94 -93.49
CA ALA A 261 1.51 -4.15 -94.15
C ALA A 261 0.17 -4.91 -94.24
N GLY A 262 -0.93 -4.15 -94.17
CA GLY A 262 -2.02 -4.18 -95.15
C GLY A 262 -3.11 -5.25 -95.07
N GLU A 263 -4.36 -4.76 -94.94
CA GLU A 263 -5.64 -5.28 -95.49
C GLU A 263 -6.28 -6.53 -94.82
N GLU A 264 -7.60 -6.67 -94.64
CA GLU A 264 -8.78 -5.79 -94.64
C GLU A 264 -9.97 -6.66 -94.16
N GLY A 265 -10.80 -6.16 -93.25
CA GLY A 265 -12.21 -6.55 -93.01
C GLY A 265 -12.52 -7.96 -92.48
N ALA A 266 -13.62 -8.25 -91.79
CA ALA A 266 -14.66 -7.47 -91.13
C ALA A 266 -15.55 -8.48 -90.35
N GLY A 267 -16.06 -8.09 -89.17
CA GLY A 267 -17.20 -8.73 -88.48
C GLY A 267 -16.83 -9.73 -87.36
N GLY A 268 -17.40 -9.69 -86.16
CA GLY A 268 -18.48 -8.85 -85.64
C GLY A 268 -18.76 -9.08 -84.14
N GLN A 269 -19.50 -8.11 -83.60
CA GLN A 269 -20.42 -8.11 -82.43
C GLN A 269 -19.93 -8.32 -80.98
N SER A 270 -20.05 -7.21 -80.23
CA SER A 270 -20.43 -7.14 -78.80
C SER A 270 -21.46 -6.00 -78.61
N PRO A 271 -22.50 -6.14 -77.75
CA PRO A 271 -23.43 -5.06 -77.40
C PRO A 271 -23.21 -4.47 -75.99
N ASP A 272 -23.81 -3.28 -75.79
CA ASP A 272 -24.16 -2.56 -74.54
C ASP A 272 -23.05 -2.28 -73.51
N GLY A 273 -22.94 -1.13 -72.86
CA GLY A 273 -23.81 0.01 -72.53
C GLY A 273 -23.20 0.53 -71.21
N GLY A 274 -22.77 1.78 -71.05
CA GLY A 274 -23.62 2.96 -70.91
C GLY A 274 -23.10 3.83 -69.75
N LYS A 275 -22.82 5.10 -70.06
CA LYS A 275 -23.04 6.34 -69.28
C LYS A 275 -22.44 6.56 -67.88
N GLY A 276 -21.91 7.78 -67.73
CA GLY A 276 -22.47 8.73 -66.75
C GLY A 276 -21.56 9.12 -65.59
N THR A 277 -20.72 10.15 -65.79
CA THR A 277 -20.79 11.48 -65.13
C THR A 277 -20.45 11.52 -63.63
N GLY A 278 -19.33 12.17 -63.33
CA GLY A 278 -19.09 12.79 -62.02
C GLY A 278 -19.40 14.29 -62.08
N ASP A 279 -19.98 14.80 -61.00
CA ASP A 279 -20.06 16.23 -60.70
C ASP A 279 -19.92 16.45 -59.17
N ARG A 280 -19.19 17.51 -58.81
CA ARG A 280 -19.13 18.15 -57.46
C ARG A 280 -20.30 19.18 -57.36
N PRO A 281 -20.52 20.04 -56.33
CA PRO A 281 -19.75 20.39 -55.10
C PRO A 281 -20.60 20.66 -53.81
N GLY A 282 -19.91 20.96 -52.68
CA GLY A 282 -20.17 22.08 -51.76
C GLY A 282 -21.44 22.16 -50.87
N GLY A 283 -21.25 22.35 -49.56
CA GLY A 283 -22.32 22.79 -48.64
C GLY A 283 -21.83 23.09 -47.22
N GLN A 284 -21.81 24.37 -46.86
CA GLN A 284 -21.53 24.93 -45.53
C GLN A 284 -22.83 25.00 -44.72
N GLY A 285 -22.82 24.63 -43.44
CA GLY A 285 -23.98 24.72 -42.57
C GLY A 285 -23.59 24.72 -41.09
N THR A 286 -23.75 25.88 -40.45
CA THR A 286 -23.61 26.13 -39.01
C THR A 286 -24.75 25.53 -38.20
N GLY A 287 -24.45 24.95 -37.04
CA GLY A 287 -25.45 24.61 -36.01
C GLY A 287 -24.82 23.94 -34.78
N ALA A 288 -24.58 24.71 -33.74
CA ALA A 288 -24.56 24.24 -32.34
C ALA A 288 -26.01 24.41 -31.79
N PRO A 289 -26.52 23.62 -30.83
CA PRO A 289 -25.89 23.48 -29.51
C PRO A 289 -25.96 22.08 -28.83
N SER A 290 -25.08 21.94 -27.82
CA SER A 290 -25.20 21.20 -26.54
C SER A 290 -25.69 19.74 -26.48
N GLY A 291 -24.86 18.89 -25.85
CA GLY A 291 -25.37 17.83 -24.96
C GLY A 291 -24.53 16.55 -24.84
N SER A 292 -23.80 16.43 -23.74
CA SER A 292 -23.59 15.21 -22.92
C SER A 292 -22.83 13.98 -23.47
N GLY A 293 -21.86 13.52 -22.67
CA GLY A 293 -21.50 12.10 -22.55
C GLY A 293 -20.25 11.67 -23.33
N GLY A 294 -19.08 11.91 -22.76
CA GLY A 294 -17.82 11.35 -23.28
C GLY A 294 -17.70 9.86 -22.95
N ASP A 295 -17.94 9.00 -23.94
CA ASP A 295 -17.46 7.62 -23.96
C ASP A 295 -16.00 7.59 -24.42
N GLY A 296 -15.10 7.47 -23.44
CA GLY A 296 -13.68 7.20 -23.66
C GLY A 296 -13.46 5.72 -23.95
N THR A 297 -13.73 5.32 -25.20
CA THR A 297 -13.34 4.01 -25.71
C THR A 297 -11.81 3.93 -25.72
N SER A 298 -11.22 3.21 -24.77
CA SER A 298 -9.77 2.97 -24.74
C SER A 298 -9.41 1.91 -25.76
N ALA A 299 -8.56 2.31 -26.70
CA ALA A 299 -8.05 1.52 -27.80
C ALA A 299 -7.24 0.31 -27.32
N ASP A 300 -7.51 -0.80 -27.98
CA ASP A 300 -6.88 -2.10 -27.86
C ASP A 300 -5.40 -2.05 -28.30
N GLY A 301 -4.50 -2.48 -27.42
CA GLY A 301 -3.05 -2.57 -27.64
C GLY A 301 -2.54 -3.92 -27.20
N SER A 302 -2.84 -4.95 -27.99
CA SER A 302 -2.46 -6.35 -27.73
C SER A 302 -1.01 -6.63 -28.15
N ALA A 303 -0.18 -6.92 -27.17
CA ALA A 303 0.96 -7.84 -27.27
C ALA A 303 1.27 -8.44 -25.88
N GLY A 304 0.65 -9.57 -25.55
CA GLY A 304 1.15 -10.55 -24.58
C GLY A 304 0.93 -10.31 -23.06
N GLY A 305 0.28 -9.22 -22.65
CA GLY A 305 -0.05 -8.97 -21.23
C GLY A 305 -1.54 -9.20 -20.97
N GLY A 306 -1.89 -9.98 -19.94
CA GLY A 306 -3.28 -10.16 -19.54
C GLY A 306 -3.96 -8.81 -19.20
N ARG A 307 -5.26 -8.71 -19.49
CA ARG A 307 -6.06 -7.51 -19.26
C ARG A 307 -6.46 -7.45 -17.78
N GLN A 308 -6.35 -6.28 -17.15
CA GLN A 308 -6.93 -6.09 -15.82
C GLN A 308 -8.43 -6.37 -15.85
N SER A 309 -8.92 -7.14 -14.89
CA SER A 309 -10.31 -7.55 -14.79
C SER A 309 -10.76 -7.51 -13.34
N SER A 310 -11.98 -7.05 -13.12
CA SER A 310 -12.64 -7.08 -11.82
C SER A 310 -14.11 -7.41 -11.98
N GLU A 311 -14.65 -8.17 -11.05
CA GLU A 311 -16.02 -8.67 -11.09
C GLU A 311 -16.65 -8.56 -9.70
N THR A 312 -17.96 -8.35 -9.66
CA THR A 312 -18.72 -8.26 -8.42
C THR A 312 -19.73 -9.39 -8.36
N ILE A 313 -19.67 -10.18 -7.30
CA ILE A 313 -20.66 -11.20 -6.96
C ILE A 313 -21.49 -10.65 -5.81
N ASP A 314 -22.76 -10.37 -6.09
CA ASP A 314 -23.76 -9.88 -5.15
C ASP A 314 -24.71 -11.02 -4.77
N VAL A 315 -24.83 -11.31 -3.46
CA VAL A 315 -25.62 -12.43 -2.94
C VAL A 315 -26.63 -11.93 -1.90
N GLN A 316 -27.92 -12.15 -2.20
CA GLN A 316 -29.03 -11.86 -1.29
C GLN A 316 -29.67 -13.14 -0.78
N THR A 317 -29.53 -13.39 0.53
CA THR A 317 -29.90 -14.64 1.17
C THR A 317 -30.97 -14.40 2.24
N SER A 318 -32.08 -15.15 2.18
CA SER A 318 -33.12 -15.06 3.19
C SER A 318 -32.64 -15.68 4.51
N ALA A 319 -33.18 -15.22 5.64
CA ALA A 319 -32.83 -15.73 6.96
C ALA A 319 -33.08 -17.25 7.06
N GLY A 320 -32.10 -18.00 7.56
CA GLY A 320 -32.12 -19.46 7.65
C GLY A 320 -31.79 -20.21 6.35
N GLU A 321 -31.48 -19.50 5.26
CA GLU A 321 -31.10 -20.12 3.98
C GLU A 321 -29.60 -20.01 3.71
N THR A 322 -29.14 -20.84 2.78
CA THR A 322 -27.82 -20.74 2.15
C THR A 322 -28.02 -20.47 0.66
N LYS A 323 -27.32 -19.46 0.13
CA LYS A 323 -27.29 -19.20 -1.32
C LYS A 323 -25.87 -18.99 -1.81
N THR A 324 -25.72 -19.19 -3.11
CA THR A 324 -24.43 -19.16 -3.78
C THR A 324 -24.45 -18.17 -4.93
N GLY A 325 -23.51 -17.23 -4.93
CA GLY A 325 -23.18 -16.39 -6.07
C GLY A 325 -21.93 -16.91 -6.79
N THR A 326 -21.92 -16.84 -8.12
CA THR A 326 -20.81 -17.36 -8.92
C THR A 326 -20.42 -16.42 -10.04
N TYR A 327 -19.12 -16.25 -10.25
CA TYR A 327 -18.54 -15.73 -11.48
C TYR A 327 -17.82 -16.87 -12.20
N ARG A 328 -18.09 -17.07 -13.50
CA ARG A 328 -17.42 -18.08 -14.33
C ARG A 328 -16.33 -17.43 -15.16
N VAL A 329 -15.13 -18.00 -15.12
CA VAL A 329 -14.03 -17.56 -15.98
C VAL A 329 -14.37 -17.85 -17.45
N PRO A 330 -14.31 -16.85 -18.35
CA PRO A 330 -14.62 -17.06 -19.76
C PRO A 330 -13.77 -18.14 -20.42
N GLU A 331 -14.34 -18.81 -21.41
CA GLU A 331 -13.62 -19.77 -22.25
C GLU A 331 -12.36 -19.13 -22.88
N GLY A 332 -11.30 -19.92 -23.03
CA GLY A 332 -10.00 -19.50 -23.56
C GLY A 332 -9.23 -18.54 -22.66
N SER A 333 -9.60 -18.42 -21.37
CA SER A 333 -8.99 -17.47 -20.44
C SER A 333 -8.62 -18.09 -19.09
N VAL A 334 -7.59 -17.55 -18.45
CA VAL A 334 -7.21 -17.84 -17.05
C VAL A 334 -7.34 -16.54 -16.27
N PHE A 335 -8.11 -16.59 -15.18
CA PHE A 335 -8.22 -15.46 -14.26
C PHE A 335 -7.20 -15.61 -13.12
N GLY A 336 -6.16 -14.79 -13.12
CA GLY A 336 -5.22 -14.68 -12.01
C GLY A 336 -5.72 -13.69 -10.99
N VAL A 337 -6.43 -14.17 -9.97
CA VAL A 337 -6.97 -13.35 -8.89
C VAL A 337 -5.84 -12.90 -7.97
N THR A 338 -5.76 -11.59 -7.71
CA THR A 338 -4.79 -11.00 -6.78
C THR A 338 -5.46 -10.45 -5.54
N ASP A 339 -6.71 -10.00 -5.64
CA ASP A 339 -7.37 -9.32 -4.54
C ASP A 339 -8.86 -9.69 -4.50
N VAL A 340 -9.39 -9.82 -3.29
CA VAL A 340 -10.82 -9.84 -3.03
C VAL A 340 -11.19 -8.88 -1.92
N VAL A 341 -12.35 -8.22 -2.05
CA VAL A 341 -12.95 -7.40 -1.01
C VAL A 341 -14.35 -7.93 -0.75
N VAL A 342 -14.62 -8.24 0.51
CA VAL A 342 -15.92 -8.74 0.99
C VAL A 342 -16.58 -7.66 1.84
N ALA A 343 -17.85 -7.38 1.57
CA ALA A 343 -18.64 -6.42 2.33
C ALA A 343 -19.88 -7.08 2.94
N ASN A 344 -19.97 -6.98 4.27
CA ASN A 344 -21.15 -7.20 5.09
C ASN A 344 -21.59 -5.85 5.68
N PHE A 345 -22.19 -5.02 4.83
CA PHE A 345 -22.50 -3.64 5.18
C PHE A 345 -23.74 -3.50 6.06
N GLN A 346 -24.62 -4.52 6.09
CA GLN A 346 -25.83 -4.53 6.92
C GLN A 346 -25.55 -5.00 8.35
N GLY A 347 -24.43 -5.68 8.55
CA GLY A 347 -24.07 -6.29 9.81
C GLY A 347 -24.80 -7.59 10.07
N ASP A 348 -24.96 -8.37 9.01
CA ASP A 348 -25.53 -9.72 8.99
C ASP A 348 -24.71 -10.70 9.86
N GLU A 349 -25.37 -11.74 10.36
CA GLU A 349 -24.76 -12.82 11.16
C GLU A 349 -24.93 -14.16 10.41
N GLY A 350 -23.89 -15.00 10.45
CA GLY A 350 -23.85 -16.28 9.73
C GLY A 350 -22.47 -16.59 9.14
N LEU A 351 -22.42 -17.33 8.04
CA LEU A 351 -21.15 -17.76 7.43
C LEU A 351 -21.06 -17.38 5.95
N LEU A 352 -19.89 -16.90 5.54
CA LEU A 352 -19.53 -16.67 4.14
C LEU A 352 -18.32 -17.52 3.78
N THR A 353 -18.43 -18.34 2.74
CA THR A 353 -17.34 -19.17 2.21
C THR A 353 -16.98 -18.75 0.79
N ILE A 354 -15.70 -18.47 0.54
CA ILE A 354 -15.16 -18.13 -0.78
C ILE A 354 -14.40 -19.33 -1.33
N THR A 355 -14.71 -19.72 -2.56
CA THR A 355 -14.07 -20.85 -3.26
C THR A 355 -13.65 -20.43 -4.67
N PHE A 356 -12.44 -20.82 -5.08
CA PHE A 356 -11.92 -20.62 -6.43
C PHE A 356 -11.72 -21.99 -7.09
N GLY A 357 -12.54 -22.34 -8.07
CA GLY A 357 -12.65 -23.71 -8.58
C GLY A 357 -13.03 -24.67 -7.46
N ASP A 358 -12.24 -25.73 -7.25
CA ASP A 358 -12.42 -26.68 -6.15
C ASP A 358 -11.71 -26.26 -4.85
N ARG A 359 -10.95 -25.16 -4.87
CA ARG A 359 -10.16 -24.72 -3.72
C ARG A 359 -10.96 -23.77 -2.84
N LYS A 360 -11.33 -24.22 -1.64
CA LYS A 360 -11.84 -23.34 -0.59
C LYS A 360 -10.75 -22.35 -0.17
N VAL A 361 -10.99 -21.06 -0.34
CA VAL A 361 -10.06 -19.98 -0.02
C VAL A 361 -10.15 -19.64 1.46
N THR A 362 -11.36 -19.37 1.95
CA THR A 362 -11.61 -19.03 3.35
C THR A 362 -13.10 -19.20 3.69
N THR A 363 -13.40 -19.32 4.99
CA THR A 363 -14.74 -19.25 5.57
C THR A 363 -14.70 -18.22 6.69
N ILE A 364 -15.61 -17.26 6.70
CA ILE A 364 -15.63 -16.11 7.59
C ILE A 364 -16.99 -16.03 8.26
N ALA A 365 -17.01 -15.80 9.57
CA ALA A 365 -18.23 -15.48 10.29
C ALA A 365 -18.63 -14.03 10.03
N LEU A 366 -19.85 -13.80 9.53
CA LEU A 366 -20.32 -12.49 9.05
C LEU A 366 -20.27 -11.43 10.16
N GLU A 367 -20.50 -11.81 11.41
CA GLU A 367 -20.49 -10.93 12.58
C GLU A 367 -19.10 -10.37 12.92
N THR A 368 -18.03 -10.96 12.37
CA THR A 368 -16.64 -10.55 12.67
C THR A 368 -16.14 -9.40 11.81
N PHE A 369 -16.86 -9.03 10.75
CA PHE A 369 -16.42 -7.98 9.85
C PHE A 369 -17.58 -7.13 9.31
N ARG A 370 -17.20 -5.99 8.71
CA ARG A 370 -18.09 -5.16 7.88
C ARG A 370 -17.54 -5.00 6.48
N ASN A 371 -16.23 -4.76 6.37
CA ASN A 371 -15.49 -4.83 5.12
C ASN A 371 -14.18 -5.57 5.40
N GLN A 372 -13.81 -6.53 4.57
CA GLN A 372 -12.58 -7.31 4.71
C GLN A 372 -11.90 -7.46 3.35
N ASP A 373 -10.62 -7.14 3.26
CA ASP A 373 -9.80 -7.37 2.08
C ASP A 373 -8.86 -8.57 2.28
N TYR A 374 -8.60 -9.29 1.19
CA TYR A 374 -7.53 -10.28 1.09
C TYR A 374 -6.75 -10.04 -0.19
N HIS A 375 -5.43 -10.00 -0.08
CA HIS A 375 -4.53 -9.75 -1.20
C HIS A 375 -3.44 -10.84 -1.26
N TRP A 376 -3.07 -11.24 -2.47
CA TRP A 376 -2.07 -12.27 -2.73
C TRP A 376 -0.95 -11.74 -3.63
N VAL A 377 0.29 -11.90 -3.17
CA VAL A 377 1.50 -11.58 -3.97
C VAL A 377 1.63 -12.54 -5.16
N THR A 378 1.23 -13.79 -4.99
CA THR A 378 1.19 -14.78 -6.07
C THR A 378 -0.27 -14.99 -6.49
N PRO A 379 -0.65 -14.63 -7.74
CA PRO A 379 -2.04 -14.75 -8.16
C PRO A 379 -2.56 -16.18 -8.07
N ILE A 380 -3.77 -16.36 -7.56
CA ILE A 380 -4.45 -17.65 -7.62
C ILE A 380 -5.08 -17.77 -9.01
N LYS A 381 -4.61 -18.73 -9.79
CA LYS A 381 -5.07 -18.95 -11.17
C LYS A 381 -6.31 -19.82 -11.18
N ILE A 382 -7.37 -19.30 -11.77
CA ILE A 382 -8.62 -20.00 -12.02
C ILE A 382 -8.68 -20.27 -13.52
N PRO A 383 -8.68 -21.54 -13.96
CA PRO A 383 -8.69 -21.87 -15.37
C PRO A 383 -10.03 -21.50 -16.02
N GLU A 384 -10.08 -21.58 -17.34
CA GLU A 384 -11.32 -21.37 -18.09
C GLU A 384 -12.43 -22.29 -17.59
N ASN A 385 -13.67 -21.82 -17.65
CA ASN A 385 -14.88 -22.52 -17.21
C ASN A 385 -14.98 -22.83 -15.71
N ASP A 386 -13.92 -22.69 -14.92
CA ASP A 386 -14.01 -22.72 -13.45
C ASP A 386 -14.65 -21.44 -12.89
N THR A 387 -15.02 -21.47 -11.61
CA THR A 387 -15.79 -20.40 -10.97
C THR A 387 -15.09 -19.79 -9.76
N VAL A 388 -15.30 -18.49 -9.57
CA VAL A 388 -15.22 -17.84 -8.27
C VAL A 388 -16.61 -17.95 -7.64
N THR A 389 -16.68 -18.54 -6.45
CA THR A 389 -17.93 -18.85 -5.77
C THR A 389 -17.95 -18.22 -4.39
N VAL A 390 -19.07 -17.60 -4.03
CA VAL A 390 -19.37 -17.10 -2.69
C VAL A 390 -20.63 -17.79 -2.21
N GLU A 391 -20.51 -18.57 -1.15
CA GLU A 391 -21.65 -19.18 -0.48
C GLU A 391 -21.92 -18.42 0.82
N VAL A 392 -23.15 -17.96 0.99
CA VAL A 392 -23.62 -17.19 2.15
C VAL A 392 -24.70 -18.00 2.83
N THR A 393 -24.45 -18.39 4.08
CA THR A 393 -25.45 -18.92 5.01
C THR A 393 -25.88 -17.80 5.93
N CYS A 394 -27.13 -17.35 5.77
CA CYS A 394 -27.68 -16.24 6.55
C CYS A 394 -28.35 -16.78 7.80
N GLU A 395 -27.77 -16.58 8.98
CA GLU A 395 -28.41 -16.96 10.23
C GLU A 395 -29.37 -15.86 10.69
N LYS A 396 -28.92 -14.60 10.63
CA LYS A 396 -29.74 -13.46 11.05
C LYS A 396 -29.39 -12.19 10.24
N PRO A 397 -30.38 -11.58 9.57
CA PRO A 397 -30.19 -10.29 8.91
C PRO A 397 -29.82 -9.19 9.89
N GLY A 398 -28.90 -8.34 9.48
CA GLY A 398 -28.34 -7.23 10.21
C GLY A 398 -29.29 -6.04 10.32
N THR A 399 -28.88 -5.07 11.12
CA THR A 399 -29.58 -3.80 11.28
C THR A 399 -28.64 -2.67 10.89
N PRO A 400 -28.74 -2.14 9.66
CA PRO A 400 -27.96 -0.99 9.21
C PRO A 400 -28.21 0.25 10.08
N ALA A 401 -27.41 1.30 9.90
CA ALA A 401 -27.53 2.58 10.64
C ALA A 401 -28.92 3.26 10.55
N SER A 402 -29.78 2.82 9.64
CA SER A 402 -31.20 3.23 9.59
C SER A 402 -32.04 2.76 10.78
N GLY A 403 -31.55 1.79 11.56
CA GLY A 403 -32.25 1.21 12.71
C GLY A 403 -33.36 0.22 12.35
N ARG A 404 -33.61 -0.04 11.06
CA ARG A 404 -34.56 -1.05 10.59
C ARG A 404 -33.80 -2.31 10.18
N GLN A 405 -34.15 -3.44 10.77
CA GLN A 405 -33.56 -4.73 10.40
C GLN A 405 -33.87 -5.04 8.93
N ALA A 406 -32.86 -5.55 8.21
CA ALA A 406 -33.02 -5.96 6.83
C ALA A 406 -33.91 -7.21 6.69
N GLN A 407 -34.44 -7.43 5.48
CA GLN A 407 -35.33 -8.58 5.21
C GLN A 407 -34.57 -9.89 4.95
N GLY A 408 -33.26 -9.81 4.69
CA GLY A 408 -32.36 -10.91 4.39
C GLY A 408 -30.92 -10.40 4.50
N CYS A 409 -29.95 -11.32 4.53
CA CYS A 409 -28.54 -10.96 4.46
C CYS A 409 -28.16 -10.55 3.04
N HIS A 410 -27.22 -9.60 2.91
CA HIS A 410 -26.80 -9.07 1.62
C HIS A 410 -25.30 -8.84 1.59
N GLU A 411 -24.60 -9.76 0.92
CA GLU A 411 -23.14 -9.76 0.85
C GLU A 411 -22.65 -9.46 -0.55
N VAL A 412 -21.55 -8.71 -0.62
CA VAL A 412 -20.91 -8.36 -1.89
C VAL A 412 -19.45 -8.80 -1.84
N LEU A 413 -19.04 -9.63 -2.81
CA LEU A 413 -17.65 -9.93 -3.08
C LEU A 413 -17.22 -9.20 -4.35
N ASN A 414 -16.23 -8.32 -4.25
CA ASN A 414 -15.48 -7.86 -5.42
C ASN A 414 -14.21 -8.70 -5.56
N VAL A 415 -13.98 -9.26 -6.75
CA VAL A 415 -12.78 -10.03 -7.09
C VAL A 415 -12.03 -9.31 -8.21
N SER A 416 -10.72 -9.14 -8.06
CA SER A 416 -9.91 -8.43 -9.06
C SER A 416 -8.57 -9.13 -9.31
N GLY A 417 -8.04 -8.87 -10.51
CA GLY A 417 -6.79 -9.45 -10.95
C GLY A 417 -6.56 -9.28 -12.45
N VAL A 418 -5.95 -10.29 -13.06
CA VAL A 418 -5.57 -10.25 -14.48
C VAL A 418 -6.20 -11.42 -15.22
N LEU A 419 -7.01 -11.13 -16.24
CA LEU A 419 -7.56 -12.12 -17.16
C LEU A 419 -6.62 -12.25 -18.37
N SER A 420 -6.01 -13.43 -18.52
CA SER A 420 -5.06 -13.72 -19.61
C SER A 420 -5.65 -14.76 -20.55
N ARG A 421 -5.49 -14.61 -21.87
CA ARG A 421 -5.89 -15.65 -22.81
C ARG A 421 -4.95 -16.85 -22.71
N VAL A 422 -5.50 -18.05 -22.78
CA VAL A 422 -4.73 -19.29 -22.94
C VAL A 422 -4.20 -19.30 -24.37
N ALA A 423 -2.89 -19.37 -24.55
CA ALA A 423 -2.31 -19.60 -25.87
C ALA A 423 -2.67 -21.04 -26.29
N GLN A 424 -3.40 -21.17 -27.40
CA GLN A 424 -3.71 -22.47 -28.00
C GLN A 424 -2.46 -23.16 -28.53
#